data_AF-A0A9W5UP39-F1
#
_entry.id   AF-A0A9W5UP39-F1
#
_cell.length_a   1.000
_cell.length_b   1.000
_cell.length_c   1.000
_cell.angle_alpha   90.00
_cell.angle_beta   90.00
_cell.angle_gamma   90.00
#
_symmetry.space_group_name_H-M   'P 1'
#
loop_
_entity.id
_entity.type
_entity.pdbx_description
1 polymer ?
#
loop_
_entity_poly.entity_id
_entity_poly.type
_entity_poly.pdbx_seq_one_letter_code
_entity_poly.pdbx_strand_id
1 'polypeptide(L)'
;MLLVPWLAAVLTVGLHWPHLPLLGAWLTGYLLSYYLLQAVKTRRPGRVRAQLWTYGIPTALLGGLVLLLRPELLWYAPAYTALLAVNVVHARRRAERALGNDIASVAQSCLMVFVVATAAGQPLDTVVTAFLAVAAYFTGTVLYVKTMIRERGNTTYHRASVGYHIAAVVLAAWLSLPLLGVFLLLLVRAAVLPRRRLTPKHVGLIEILASILVLIATTS
;
A
#
# COMPACT_ATOMS: atom_id res chain seq x y z
N MET A 1 4.77 3.01 -2.74
CA MET A 1 3.59 2.37 -2.11
C MET A 1 3.90 2.00 -0.67
N LEU A 2 4.86 1.10 -0.41
CA LEU A 2 5.14 0.56 0.93
C LEU A 2 5.34 1.59 2.07
N LEU A 3 6.11 2.66 1.82
CA LEU A 3 6.46 3.66 2.85
C LEU A 3 5.35 4.68 3.12
N VAL A 4 4.47 4.92 2.14
CA VAL A 4 3.55 6.07 2.17
C VAL A 4 2.47 5.91 3.25
N PRO A 5 1.81 4.74 3.43
CA PRO A 5 0.85 4.58 4.53
C PRO A 5 1.51 4.73 5.91
N TRP A 6 2.73 4.22 6.08
CA TRP A 6 3.49 4.40 7.31
C TRP A 6 3.80 5.89 7.55
N LEU A 7 4.30 6.60 6.53
CA LEU A 7 4.58 8.03 6.61
C LEU A 7 3.32 8.86 6.87
N ALA A 8 2.21 8.56 6.19
CA ALA A 8 0.94 9.27 6.38
C ALA A 8 0.50 9.21 7.85
N ALA A 9 0.57 8.03 8.46
CA ALA A 9 0.24 7.85 9.86
C ALA A 9 1.23 8.57 10.79
N VAL A 10 2.54 8.41 10.58
CA VAL A 10 3.57 9.08 11.39
C VAL A 10 3.47 10.60 11.33
N LEU A 11 3.19 11.16 10.15
CA LEU A 11 2.99 12.59 9.99
C LEU A 11 1.70 13.09 10.65
N THR A 12 0.69 12.23 10.78
CA THR A 12 -0.58 12.56 11.44
C THR A 12 -0.45 12.51 12.96
N VAL A 13 0.19 11.47 13.50
CA VAL A 13 0.24 11.24 14.96
C VAL A 13 1.55 11.69 15.61
N GLY A 14 2.55 12.09 14.83
CA GLY A 14 3.91 12.38 15.30
C GLY A 14 4.79 11.14 15.41
N LEU A 15 6.11 11.34 15.33
CA LEU A 15 7.09 10.27 15.42
C LEU A 15 7.25 9.79 16.88
N HIS A 16 6.99 8.50 17.10
CA HIS A 16 7.18 7.84 18.38
C HIS A 16 8.25 6.75 18.28
N TRP A 17 8.93 6.44 19.38
CA TRP A 17 10.00 5.44 19.40
C TRP A 17 9.62 4.08 18.78
N PRO A 18 8.42 3.49 19.05
CA PRO A 18 8.03 2.21 18.45
C PRO A 18 7.95 2.23 16.92
N HIS A 19 7.83 3.40 16.30
CA HIS A 19 7.73 3.52 14.84
C HIS A 19 9.04 3.13 14.13
N LEU A 20 10.19 3.31 14.77
CA LEU A 20 11.49 2.97 14.18
C LEU A 20 11.71 1.45 14.04
N PRO A 21 11.60 0.63 15.10
CA PRO A 21 11.65 -0.82 14.95
C PRO A 21 10.48 -1.34 14.11
N LEU A 22 9.30 -0.71 14.18
CA LEU A 22 8.16 -1.06 13.32
C LEU A 22 8.50 -0.85 11.83
N LEU A 23 9.13 0.27 11.47
CA LEU A 23 9.55 0.54 10.09
C LEU A 23 10.57 -0.51 9.61
N GLY A 24 11.55 -0.83 10.46
CA GLY A 24 12.53 -1.87 10.15
C GLY A 24 11.88 -3.25 9.96
N ALA A 25 10.94 -3.63 10.84
CA ALA A 25 10.14 -4.85 10.70
C ALA A 25 9.27 -4.83 9.44
N TRP A 26 8.72 -3.67 9.07
CA TRP A 26 7.89 -3.51 7.88
C TRP A 26 8.69 -3.66 6.58
N LEU A 27 9.85 -3.01 6.50
CA LEU A 27 10.73 -3.10 5.34
C LEU A 27 11.29 -4.52 5.16
N THR A 28 11.77 -5.13 6.24
CA THR A 28 12.31 -6.49 6.20
C THR A 28 11.20 -7.53 5.98
N GLY A 29 10.04 -7.33 6.59
CA GLY A 29 8.86 -8.18 6.40
C GLY A 29 8.32 -8.13 4.98
N TYR A 30 8.35 -6.96 4.33
CA TYR A 30 8.02 -6.83 2.91
C TYR A 30 8.98 -7.64 2.03
N LEU A 31 10.29 -7.51 2.24
CA LEU A 31 11.30 -8.29 1.49
C LEU A 31 11.16 -9.79 1.76
N LEU A 32 10.92 -10.18 3.01
CA LEU A 32 10.62 -11.56 3.38
C LEU A 32 9.39 -12.07 2.62
N SER A 33 8.31 -11.29 2.56
CA SER A 33 7.08 -11.67 1.87
C SER A 33 7.32 -11.95 0.39
N TYR A 34 8.18 -11.17 -0.28
CA TYR A 34 8.56 -11.39 -1.67
C TYR A 34 9.24 -12.76 -1.86
N TYR A 35 10.24 -13.08 -1.05
CA TYR A 35 10.95 -14.36 -1.14
C TYR A 35 10.09 -15.55 -0.71
N LEU A 36 9.18 -15.37 0.25
CA LEU A 36 8.18 -16.39 0.62
C LEU A 36 7.25 -16.69 -0.56
N LEU A 37 6.69 -15.67 -1.20
CA LEU A 37 5.84 -15.85 -2.38
C LEU A 37 6.62 -16.45 -3.56
N GLN A 38 7.89 -16.08 -3.73
CA GLN A 38 8.78 -16.69 -4.72
C GLN A 38 9.06 -18.17 -4.43
N ALA A 39 9.28 -18.55 -3.18
CA ALA A 39 9.43 -19.94 -2.75
C ALA A 39 8.17 -20.75 -3.05
N VAL A 40 6.99 -20.20 -2.73
CA VAL A 40 5.69 -20.81 -3.00
C VAL A 40 5.47 -21.01 -4.50
N LYS A 41 5.73 -19.97 -5.31
CA LYS A 41 5.58 -20.01 -6.77
C LYS A 41 6.49 -21.04 -7.43
N THR A 42 7.75 -21.10 -6.99
CA THR A 42 8.76 -21.98 -7.59
C THR A 42 8.73 -23.40 -7.02
N ARG A 43 8.06 -23.60 -5.87
CA ARG A 43 8.10 -24.83 -5.05
C ARG A 43 9.54 -25.27 -4.71
N ARG A 44 10.47 -24.31 -4.65
CA ARG A 44 11.91 -24.55 -4.41
C ARG A 44 12.43 -23.63 -3.30
N PRO A 45 11.99 -23.80 -2.04
CA PRO A 45 12.37 -22.92 -0.94
C PRO A 45 13.89 -22.91 -0.71
N GLY A 46 14.59 -24.01 -1.02
CA GLY A 46 16.05 -24.09 -0.93
C GLY A 46 16.79 -23.02 -1.74
N ARG A 47 16.22 -22.51 -2.84
CA ARG A 47 16.85 -21.47 -3.69
C ARG A 47 16.83 -20.08 -3.07
N VAL A 48 15.91 -19.83 -2.15
CA VAL A 48 15.75 -18.51 -1.49
C VAL A 48 15.99 -18.60 0.02
N ARG A 49 16.51 -19.73 0.51
CA ARG A 49 16.65 -20.01 1.95
C ARG A 49 17.53 -18.97 2.65
N ALA A 50 18.62 -18.55 2.03
CA ALA A 50 19.48 -17.51 2.59
C ALA A 50 18.69 -16.22 2.81
N GLN A 51 17.92 -15.78 1.81
CA GLN A 51 17.11 -14.57 1.88
C GLN A 51 15.98 -14.69 2.91
N LEU A 52 15.36 -15.87 3.04
CA LEU A 52 14.37 -16.11 4.09
C LEU A 52 14.96 -15.90 5.48
N TRP A 53 16.20 -16.30 5.74
CA TRP A 53 16.88 -16.02 7.02
C TRP A 53 17.32 -14.56 7.13
N THR A 54 17.94 -14.01 6.08
CA THR A 54 18.43 -12.62 6.04
C THR A 54 17.33 -11.62 6.35
N TYR A 55 16.11 -11.82 5.84
CA TYR A 55 14.98 -10.94 6.11
C TYR A 55 14.09 -11.44 7.25
N GLY A 56 14.04 -12.75 7.50
CA GLY A 56 13.24 -13.35 8.56
C GLY A 56 13.73 -13.01 9.96
N ILE A 57 15.05 -13.09 10.20
CA ILE A 57 15.64 -12.75 11.50
C ILE A 57 15.33 -11.30 11.91
N PRO A 58 15.66 -10.26 11.12
CA PRO A 58 15.34 -8.89 11.51
C PRO A 58 13.83 -8.63 11.61
N THR A 59 13.01 -9.25 10.74
CA THR A 59 11.55 -9.15 10.87
C THR A 59 11.06 -9.69 12.21
N ALA A 60 11.56 -10.86 12.63
CA ALA A 60 11.18 -11.50 13.89
C ALA A 60 11.70 -10.72 15.11
N LEU A 61 12.94 -10.21 15.07
CA LEU A 61 13.51 -9.45 16.18
C LEU A 61 12.82 -8.09 16.35
N LEU A 62 12.70 -7.31 15.28
CA LEU A 62 12.11 -5.98 15.32
C LEU A 62 10.59 -6.04 15.51
N GLY A 63 9.92 -6.96 14.80
CA GLY A 63 8.49 -7.21 14.97
C GLY A 63 8.17 -7.76 16.35
N GLY A 64 9.00 -8.68 16.86
CA GLY A 64 8.90 -9.23 18.21
C GLY A 64 9.07 -8.14 19.27
N LEU A 65 10.06 -7.26 19.15
CA LEU A 65 10.24 -6.13 20.04
C LEU A 65 8.99 -5.23 20.06
N VAL A 66 8.44 -4.88 18.90
CA VAL A 66 7.23 -4.05 18.81
C VAL A 66 6.02 -4.75 19.41
N LEU A 67 5.85 -6.06 19.20
CA LEU A 67 4.78 -6.85 19.79
C LEU A 67 4.90 -7.00 21.31
N LEU A 68 6.11 -7.12 21.83
CA LEU A 68 6.35 -7.14 23.29
C LEU A 68 5.96 -5.80 23.93
N LEU A 69 6.23 -4.68 23.25
CA LEU A 69 5.85 -3.35 23.71
C LEU A 69 4.35 -3.06 23.53
N ARG A 70 3.72 -3.64 22.51
CA ARG A 70 2.32 -3.41 22.11
C ARG A 70 1.65 -4.73 21.68
N PRO A 71 1.24 -5.59 22.63
CA PRO A 71 0.61 -6.88 22.33
C PRO A 71 -0.71 -6.74 21.55
N GLU A 72 -1.39 -5.61 21.70
CA GLU A 72 -2.62 -5.24 20.98
C GLU A 72 -2.47 -5.31 19.45
N LEU A 73 -1.25 -5.18 18.92
CA LEU A 73 -1.00 -5.31 17.49
C LEU A 73 -1.30 -6.70 16.94
N LEU A 74 -1.43 -7.73 17.80
CA LEU A 74 -1.91 -9.05 17.42
C LEU A 74 -3.33 -9.03 16.86
N TRP A 75 -4.14 -8.01 17.16
CA TRP A 75 -5.48 -7.85 16.56
C TRP A 75 -5.45 -7.69 15.04
N TYR A 76 -4.34 -7.20 14.46
CA TYR A 76 -4.18 -7.10 13.01
C TYR A 76 -3.74 -8.42 12.35
N ALA A 77 -3.25 -9.40 13.13
CA ALA A 77 -2.69 -10.64 12.60
C ALA A 77 -3.70 -11.48 11.78
N PRO A 78 -5.00 -11.61 12.17
CA PRO A 78 -5.98 -12.29 11.34
C PRO A 78 -6.17 -11.61 9.97
N ALA A 79 -6.26 -10.27 9.94
CA ALA A 79 -6.44 -9.51 8.71
C ALA A 79 -5.22 -9.64 7.79
N TYR A 80 -4.00 -9.48 8.32
CA TYR A 80 -2.78 -9.68 7.54
C TYR A 80 -2.64 -11.11 7.03
N THR A 81 -3.01 -12.12 7.84
CA THR A 81 -2.99 -13.54 7.45
C THR A 81 -3.97 -13.80 6.31
N ALA A 82 -5.20 -13.30 6.40
CA ALA A 82 -6.21 -13.46 5.34
C ALA A 82 -5.74 -12.82 4.02
N LEU A 83 -5.22 -11.59 4.07
CA LEU A 83 -4.71 -10.90 2.88
C LEU A 83 -3.46 -11.58 2.31
N LEU A 84 -2.56 -12.08 3.16
CA LEU A 84 -1.40 -12.84 2.71
C LEU A 84 -1.81 -14.17 2.07
N ALA A 85 -2.85 -14.83 2.58
CA ALA A 85 -3.40 -16.04 1.98
C ALA A 85 -3.91 -15.78 0.55
N VAL A 86 -4.55 -14.64 0.30
CA VAL A 86 -4.93 -14.21 -1.06
C VAL A 86 -3.69 -14.12 -1.96
N ASN A 87 -2.62 -13.49 -1.50
CA ASN A 87 -1.38 -13.38 -2.26
C ASN A 87 -0.73 -14.76 -2.52
N VAL A 88 -0.75 -15.65 -1.52
CA VAL A 88 -0.23 -17.02 -1.64
C VAL A 88 -1.02 -17.83 -2.67
N VAL A 89 -2.36 -17.73 -2.66
CA VAL A 89 -3.21 -18.41 -3.66
C VAL A 89 -2.87 -17.92 -5.07
N HIS A 90 -2.71 -16.60 -5.25
CA HIS A 90 -2.32 -16.04 -6.55
C HIS A 90 -0.89 -16.44 -6.95
N ALA A 91 0.06 -16.48 -6.02
CA ALA A 91 1.42 -16.94 -6.28
C ALA A 91 1.46 -18.42 -6.72
N ARG A 92 0.68 -19.29 -6.07
CA ARG A 92 0.53 -20.72 -6.45
C ARG A 92 -0.04 -20.88 -7.85
N ARG A 93 -1.02 -20.06 -8.21
CA ARG A 93 -1.65 -20.01 -9.54
C ARG A 93 -0.82 -19.25 -10.58
N ARG A 94 0.33 -18.70 -10.20
CA ARG A 94 1.18 -17.83 -11.04
C ARG A 94 0.44 -16.60 -11.60
N ALA A 95 -0.57 -16.14 -10.85
CA ALA A 95 -1.45 -15.02 -11.19
C ALA A 95 -1.13 -13.76 -10.35
N GLU A 96 0.14 -13.52 -10.05
CA GLU A 96 0.62 -12.36 -9.25
C GLU A 96 0.21 -11.00 -9.84
N ARG A 97 -0.16 -10.97 -11.13
CA ARG A 97 -0.57 -9.77 -11.86
C ARG A 97 -2.09 -9.51 -11.79
N ALA A 98 -2.84 -10.39 -11.13
CA ALA A 98 -4.29 -10.27 -11.00
C ALA A 98 -4.67 -9.04 -10.15
N LEU A 99 -5.79 -8.41 -10.48
CA LEU A 99 -6.28 -7.24 -9.73
C LEU A 99 -6.51 -7.57 -8.26
N GLY A 100 -7.07 -8.73 -7.94
CA GLY A 100 -7.29 -9.15 -6.55
C GLY A 100 -6.01 -9.24 -5.72
N ASN A 101 -4.91 -9.71 -6.33
CA ASN A 101 -3.60 -9.76 -5.66
C ASN A 101 -3.04 -8.35 -5.37
N ASP A 102 -3.15 -7.45 -6.35
CA ASP A 102 -2.69 -6.06 -6.18
C ASP A 102 -3.53 -5.34 -5.12
N ILE A 103 -4.86 -5.52 -5.11
CA ILE A 103 -5.75 -4.94 -4.10
C ILE A 103 -5.48 -5.52 -2.70
N ALA A 104 -5.23 -6.83 -2.57
CA ALA A 104 -4.86 -7.41 -1.29
C ALA A 104 -3.55 -6.81 -0.75
N SER A 105 -2.57 -6.61 -1.62
CA SER A 105 -1.29 -5.95 -1.25
C SER A 105 -1.49 -4.48 -0.87
N VAL A 106 -2.37 -3.75 -1.56
CA VAL A 106 -2.75 -2.37 -1.19
C VAL A 106 -3.41 -2.35 0.18
N ALA A 107 -4.36 -3.26 0.44
CA ALA A 107 -5.03 -3.35 1.74
C ALA A 107 -4.04 -3.64 2.88
N GLN A 108 -3.09 -4.57 2.69
CA GLN A 108 -2.02 -4.83 3.66
C GLN A 108 -1.17 -3.59 3.92
N SER A 109 -0.83 -2.85 2.87
CA SER A 109 -0.04 -1.64 3.00
C SER A 109 -0.81 -0.53 3.70
N CYS A 110 -2.11 -0.36 3.43
CA CYS A 110 -2.93 0.69 4.05
C CYS A 110 -3.31 0.38 5.49
N LEU A 111 -3.46 -0.91 5.85
CA LEU A 111 -3.69 -1.34 7.23
C LEU A 111 -2.56 -0.90 8.18
N MET A 112 -1.35 -0.70 7.64
CA MET A 112 -0.21 -0.14 8.38
C MET A 112 -0.52 1.22 9.03
N VAL A 113 -1.45 2.01 8.49
CA VAL A 113 -1.86 3.28 9.09
C VAL A 113 -2.37 3.08 10.52
N PHE A 114 -3.24 2.09 10.72
CA PHE A 114 -3.77 1.76 12.04
C PHE A 114 -2.73 1.08 12.93
N VAL A 115 -1.86 0.24 12.35
CA VAL A 115 -0.74 -0.37 13.08
C VAL A 115 0.18 0.70 13.67
N VAL A 116 0.48 1.77 12.93
CA VAL A 116 1.30 2.89 13.39
C VAL A 116 0.63 3.67 14.52
N ALA A 117 -0.69 3.93 14.42
CA ALA A 117 -1.45 4.59 15.48
C ALA A 117 -1.46 3.76 16.77
N THR A 118 -1.80 2.48 16.68
CA THR A 118 -1.81 1.55 17.83
C THR A 118 -0.41 1.38 18.43
N ALA A 119 0.63 1.32 17.60
CA ALA A 119 2.01 1.25 18.09
C ALA A 119 2.40 2.50 18.92
N ALA A 120 1.86 3.67 18.58
CA ALA A 120 2.02 4.90 19.36
C ALA A 120 1.05 5.02 20.55
N GLY A 121 0.08 4.12 20.70
CA GLY A 121 -0.99 4.26 21.70
C GLY A 121 -1.98 5.39 21.38
N GLN A 122 -2.13 5.72 20.10
CA GLN A 122 -2.99 6.80 19.63
C GLN A 122 -4.38 6.27 19.24
N PRO A 123 -5.46 7.03 19.50
CA PRO A 123 -6.81 6.66 19.09
C PRO A 123 -6.92 6.44 17.57
N LEU A 124 -7.67 5.42 17.12
CA LEU A 124 -7.71 5.04 15.71
C LEU A 124 -8.41 6.07 14.81
N ASP A 125 -9.35 6.82 15.35
CA ASP A 125 -10.06 7.91 14.69
C ASP A 125 -9.11 9.00 14.17
N THR A 126 -8.01 9.25 14.89
CA THR A 126 -6.97 10.23 14.49
C THR A 126 -6.38 9.97 13.10
N VAL A 127 -6.34 8.70 12.67
CA VAL A 127 -5.71 8.31 11.40
C VAL A 127 -6.71 7.85 10.33
N VAL A 128 -8.02 7.94 10.59
CA VAL A 128 -9.06 7.50 9.63
C VAL A 128 -8.97 8.29 8.33
N THR A 129 -8.82 9.60 8.39
CA THR A 129 -8.68 10.45 7.19
C THR A 129 -7.45 10.05 6.37
N ALA A 130 -6.30 9.87 7.04
CA ALA A 130 -5.07 9.42 6.38
C ALA A 130 -5.26 8.03 5.74
N PHE A 131 -5.89 7.08 6.44
CA PHE A 131 -6.21 5.75 5.94
C PHE A 131 -7.10 5.80 4.69
N LEU A 132 -8.22 6.53 4.75
CA LEU A 132 -9.16 6.65 3.64
C LEU A 132 -8.49 7.29 2.42
N ALA A 133 -7.71 8.35 2.62
CA ALA A 133 -6.97 9.01 1.55
C ALA A 133 -5.94 8.08 0.90
N VAL A 134 -5.08 7.41 1.66
CA VAL A 134 -4.06 6.53 1.07
C VAL A 134 -4.67 5.27 0.45
N ALA A 135 -5.73 4.73 1.03
CA ALA A 135 -6.45 3.57 0.48
C ALA A 135 -7.13 3.92 -0.85
N ALA A 136 -7.79 5.07 -0.92
CA ALA A 136 -8.38 5.57 -2.15
C ALA A 136 -7.32 5.85 -3.22
N TYR A 137 -6.23 6.51 -2.84
CA TYR A 137 -5.12 6.78 -3.74
C TYR A 137 -4.51 5.49 -4.31
N PHE A 138 -4.10 4.54 -3.46
CA PHE A 138 -3.38 3.35 -3.93
C PHE A 138 -4.26 2.40 -4.73
N THR A 139 -5.52 2.24 -4.36
CA THR A 139 -6.48 1.45 -5.14
C THR A 139 -6.69 2.08 -6.53
N GLY A 140 -6.85 3.40 -6.59
CA GLY A 140 -6.93 4.13 -7.87
C GLY A 140 -5.66 4.00 -8.70
N THR A 141 -4.48 4.09 -8.08
CA THR A 141 -3.19 3.88 -8.73
C THR A 141 -3.05 2.47 -9.32
N VAL A 142 -3.55 1.42 -8.66
CA VAL A 142 -3.54 0.07 -9.24
C VAL A 142 -4.31 0.02 -10.56
N LEU A 143 -5.52 0.58 -10.61
CA LEU A 143 -6.33 0.63 -11.83
C LEU A 143 -5.68 1.51 -12.91
N TYR A 144 -5.16 2.67 -12.51
CA TYR A 144 -4.50 3.62 -13.41
C TYR A 144 -3.23 3.02 -14.03
N VAL A 145 -2.32 2.46 -13.22
CA VAL A 145 -1.06 1.88 -13.71
C VAL A 145 -1.32 0.67 -14.59
N LYS A 146 -2.33 -0.16 -14.28
CA LYS A 146 -2.76 -1.23 -15.19
C LYS A 146 -3.20 -0.66 -16.53
N THR A 147 -4.05 0.36 -16.54
CA THR A 147 -4.49 1.05 -17.76
C THR A 147 -3.31 1.62 -18.57
N MET A 148 -2.27 2.13 -17.91
CA MET A 148 -1.10 2.72 -18.57
C MET A 148 -0.15 1.67 -19.18
N ILE A 149 0.02 0.52 -18.53
CA ILE A 149 1.09 -0.44 -18.85
C ILE A 149 0.54 -1.75 -19.42
N ARG A 150 -0.22 -2.50 -18.63
CA ARG A 150 -0.58 -3.89 -18.96
C ARG A 150 -1.87 -4.01 -19.76
N GLU A 151 -2.83 -3.15 -19.46
CA GLU A 151 -4.18 -3.09 -20.05
C GLU A 151 -4.29 -1.89 -20.99
N ARG A 152 -3.18 -1.57 -21.67
CA ARG A 152 -3.09 -0.39 -22.53
C ARG A 152 -4.04 -0.52 -23.72
N GLY A 153 -4.88 0.49 -23.92
CA GLY A 153 -5.89 0.50 -24.98
C GLY A 153 -7.20 -0.23 -24.61
N ASN A 154 -7.26 -0.89 -23.46
CA ASN A 154 -8.48 -1.53 -22.97
C ASN A 154 -9.46 -0.47 -22.44
N THR A 155 -10.54 -0.24 -23.19
CA THR A 155 -11.56 0.77 -22.87
C THR A 155 -12.29 0.48 -21.56
N THR A 156 -12.51 -0.80 -21.24
CA THR A 156 -13.14 -1.22 -19.98
C THR A 156 -12.27 -0.86 -18.79
N TYR A 157 -10.97 -1.16 -18.84
CA TYR A 157 -10.04 -0.76 -17.76
C TYR A 157 -9.92 0.76 -17.63
N HIS A 158 -9.88 1.48 -18.75
CA HIS A 158 -9.85 2.94 -18.72
C HIS A 158 -11.10 3.53 -18.06
N ARG A 159 -12.30 3.05 -18.44
CA ARG A 159 -13.57 3.47 -17.82
C ARG A 159 -13.63 3.12 -16.34
N ALA A 160 -13.19 1.92 -15.95
CA ALA A 160 -13.13 1.50 -14.55
C ALA A 160 -12.17 2.39 -13.75
N SER A 161 -10.99 2.70 -14.29
CA SER A 161 -10.03 3.61 -13.68
C SER A 161 -10.63 5.00 -13.50
N VAL A 162 -11.21 5.60 -14.54
CA VAL A 162 -11.82 6.94 -14.45
C VAL A 162 -13.00 6.94 -13.48
N GLY A 163 -13.90 5.97 -13.57
CA GLY A 163 -15.06 5.85 -12.66
C GLY A 163 -14.64 5.73 -11.20
N TYR A 164 -13.60 4.95 -10.90
CA TYR A 164 -13.03 4.87 -9.57
C TYR A 164 -12.51 6.23 -9.08
N HIS A 165 -11.77 6.97 -9.92
CA HIS A 165 -11.23 8.28 -9.54
C HIS A 165 -12.33 9.32 -9.34
N ILE A 166 -13.46 9.23 -10.05
CA ILE A 166 -14.64 10.08 -9.79
C ILE A 166 -15.18 9.81 -8.38
N ALA A 167 -15.38 8.53 -8.02
CA ALA A 167 -15.83 8.17 -6.67
C ALA A 167 -14.81 8.62 -5.59
N ALA A 168 -13.51 8.51 -5.90
CA ALA A 168 -12.46 8.95 -5.00
C ALA A 168 -12.42 10.49 -4.82
N VAL A 169 -12.77 11.26 -5.86
CA VAL A 169 -12.96 12.73 -5.75
C VAL A 169 -14.13 13.05 -4.82
N VAL A 170 -15.26 12.33 -4.93
CA VAL A 170 -16.39 12.52 -4.02
C VAL A 170 -15.94 12.26 -2.59
N LEU A 171 -15.30 11.12 -2.32
CA LEU A 171 -14.75 10.82 -0.99
C LEU A 171 -13.81 11.92 -0.50
N ALA A 172 -12.88 12.39 -1.34
CA ALA A 172 -11.95 13.45 -0.97
C ALA A 172 -12.64 14.77 -0.62
N ALA A 173 -13.73 15.13 -1.32
CA ALA A 173 -14.54 16.30 -1.02
C ALA A 173 -15.17 16.23 0.38
N TRP A 174 -15.52 15.04 0.86
CA TRP A 174 -16.03 14.83 2.23
C TRP A 174 -14.93 14.90 3.29
N LEU A 175 -13.68 14.62 2.93
CA LEU A 175 -12.57 14.54 3.87
C LEU A 175 -11.92 15.92 4.12
N SER A 176 -11.48 16.61 3.06
CA SER A 176 -10.87 17.95 3.18
C SER A 176 -10.69 18.64 1.82
N LEU A 177 -10.64 19.98 1.83
CA LEU A 177 -10.36 20.77 0.60
C LEU A 177 -8.98 20.48 -0.02
N PRO A 178 -7.88 20.31 0.74
CA PRO A 178 -6.60 19.88 0.18
C PRO A 178 -6.68 18.52 -0.54
N LEU A 179 -7.35 17.54 0.06
CA LEU A 179 -7.55 16.23 -0.55
C LEU A 179 -8.38 16.33 -1.83
N LEU A 180 -9.46 17.12 -1.83
CA LEU A 180 -10.25 17.37 -3.03
C LEU A 180 -9.38 17.87 -4.19
N GLY A 181 -8.54 18.87 -3.94
CA GLY A 181 -7.62 19.42 -4.94
C GLY A 181 -6.69 18.34 -5.52
N VAL A 182 -6.07 17.53 -4.68
CA VAL A 182 -5.19 16.44 -5.13
C VAL A 182 -5.96 15.38 -5.90
N PHE A 183 -7.13 14.95 -5.43
CA PHE A 183 -7.90 13.91 -6.10
C PHE A 183 -8.48 14.36 -7.44
N LEU A 184 -8.79 15.65 -7.61
CA LEU A 184 -9.12 16.22 -8.92
C LEU A 184 -7.94 16.10 -9.89
N LEU A 185 -6.71 16.39 -9.45
CA LEU A 185 -5.51 16.18 -10.27
C LEU A 185 -5.33 14.70 -10.63
N LEU A 186 -5.57 13.77 -9.69
CA LEU A 186 -5.50 12.33 -9.94
C LEU A 186 -6.57 11.86 -10.95
N LEU A 187 -7.76 12.45 -10.93
CA LEU A 187 -8.81 12.20 -11.91
C LEU A 187 -8.39 12.68 -13.31
N VAL A 188 -7.91 13.92 -13.42
CA VAL A 188 -7.41 14.47 -14.69
C VAL A 188 -6.28 13.59 -15.24
N ARG A 189 -5.33 13.20 -14.38
CA ARG A 189 -4.26 12.25 -14.70
C ARG A 189 -4.81 10.94 -15.26
N ALA A 190 -5.78 10.33 -14.56
CA ALA A 190 -6.36 9.05 -14.95
C ALA A 190 -7.15 9.12 -16.27
N ALA A 191 -7.77 10.27 -16.58
CA ALA A 191 -8.53 10.48 -17.80
C ALA A 191 -7.65 10.82 -19.01
N VAL A 192 -6.61 11.64 -18.83
CA VAL A 192 -5.83 12.23 -19.93
C VAL A 192 -4.61 11.40 -20.31
N LEU A 193 -3.83 10.93 -19.33
CA LEU A 193 -2.52 10.34 -19.58
C LEU A 193 -2.53 8.97 -20.29
N PRO A 194 -3.54 8.10 -20.16
CA PRO A 194 -3.61 6.85 -20.93
C PRO A 194 -3.51 7.02 -22.45
N ARG A 195 -3.93 8.19 -22.98
CA ARG A 195 -3.83 8.51 -24.42
C ARG A 195 -2.42 8.92 -24.84
N ARG A 196 -1.54 9.28 -23.90
CA ARG A 196 -0.20 9.84 -24.16
C ARG A 196 0.92 8.79 -24.28
N ARG A 197 0.58 7.49 -24.18
CA ARG A 197 1.52 6.35 -24.34
C ARG A 197 2.85 6.48 -23.57
N LEU A 198 2.82 7.06 -22.37
CA LEU A 198 4.01 7.29 -21.54
C LEU A 198 4.76 5.99 -21.22
N THR A 199 6.09 6.09 -21.03
CA THR A 199 6.91 4.96 -20.60
C THR A 199 6.71 4.67 -19.11
N PRO A 200 6.96 3.43 -18.63
CA PRO A 200 6.82 3.09 -17.21
C PRO A 200 7.62 3.99 -16.27
N LYS A 201 8.79 4.48 -16.70
CA LYS A 201 9.62 5.43 -15.94
C LYS A 201 8.88 6.74 -15.66
N HIS A 202 8.24 7.33 -16.67
CA HIS A 202 7.47 8.57 -16.51
C HIS A 202 6.24 8.36 -15.65
N VAL A 203 5.52 7.24 -15.83
CA VAL A 203 4.39 6.88 -14.98
C VAL A 203 4.84 6.79 -13.52
N GLY A 204 5.96 6.11 -13.25
CA GLY A 204 6.54 6.01 -11.91
C GLY A 204 6.88 7.36 -11.28
N LEU A 205 7.49 8.28 -12.04
CA LEU A 205 7.81 9.62 -11.55
C LEU A 205 6.55 10.42 -11.18
N ILE A 206 5.51 10.33 -12.02
CA ILE A 206 4.21 10.96 -11.75
C ILE A 206 3.58 10.38 -10.47
N GLU A 207 3.64 9.06 -10.27
CA GLU A 207 3.12 8.44 -9.04
C GLU A 207 3.93 8.81 -7.79
N ILE A 208 5.24 9.09 -7.91
CA ILE A 208 6.04 9.60 -6.80
C ILE A 208 5.54 10.99 -6.40
N LEU A 209 5.43 11.91 -7.38
CA LEU A 209 4.91 13.27 -7.13
C LEU A 209 3.49 13.24 -6.57
N ALA A 210 2.61 12.43 -7.16
CA ALA A 210 1.25 12.24 -6.67
C ALA A 210 1.22 11.72 -5.22
N SER A 211 2.09 10.78 -4.86
CA SER A 211 2.15 10.28 -3.48
C SER A 211 2.63 11.32 -2.48
N ILE A 212 3.54 12.22 -2.88
CA ILE A 212 3.98 13.35 -2.05
C ILE A 212 2.82 14.33 -1.84
N LEU A 213 2.09 14.66 -2.90
CA LEU A 213 0.91 15.55 -2.82
C LEU A 213 -0.17 14.97 -1.90
N VAL A 214 -0.44 13.66 -1.99
CA VAL A 214 -1.36 12.99 -1.08
C VAL A 214 -0.89 13.10 0.37
N LEU A 215 0.41 12.86 0.65
CA LEU A 215 0.97 12.99 2.00
C LEU A 215 0.78 14.40 2.57
N ILE A 216 1.10 15.42 1.78
CA ILE A 216 0.93 16.83 2.20
C ILE A 216 -0.55 17.14 2.46
N ALA A 217 -1.44 16.70 1.58
CA ALA A 217 -2.87 16.95 1.70
C ALA A 217 -3.51 16.18 2.87
N THR A 218 -2.95 15.04 3.28
CA THR A 218 -3.42 14.30 4.47
C THR A 218 -3.04 14.95 5.80
N THR A 219 -2.02 15.80 5.81
CA THR A 219 -1.49 16.44 7.03
C THR A 219 -1.90 17.91 7.16
N SER A 220 -2.76 18.39 6.26
CA SER A 220 -3.28 19.77 6.21
C SER A 220 -4.70 19.83 6.75
#